data_AF-A0A2J7QSJ1-F1
#
_entry.id   AF-A0A2J7QSJ1-F1
#
_cell.length_a   1.000
_cell.length_b   1.000
_cell.length_c   1.000
_cell.angle_alpha   90.00
_cell.angle_beta   90.00
_cell.angle_gamma   90.00
#
_symmetry.space_group_name_H-M   'P 1'
#
loop_
_entity.id
_entity.type
_entity.pdbx_description
1 polymer ?
#
loop_
_entity_poly.entity_id
_entity_poly.type
_entity_poly.pdbx_seq_one_letter_code
_entity_poly.pdbx_strand_id
1 'polypeptide(L)'
;MLLEAALSTNSAILLTDNGPQLWRWVETRLYRKLKKSQKYIEQIAIDFISKRKESLKQSTTTKNEVKSLLELYLSSTELDMKDVTGMAVDMLLAGVDTTNYTTSFALYHLATNPEVQNNLYEESCRLLIEPNSPVTTDILSQAQYMKAVLKESLRLNPISVGIGRILAQDAVLSGYHVPRGTVVVTQNQVSCRLAEYFNDPNKFQPERWIKTHPLYKQIIRHYEVGWAGGVLDCKSLLINKPDGPLCFTFKERSKVH
;
A
#
# COMPACT_ATOMS: atom_id res chain seq x y z
N MET A 1 1.76 5.25 21.46
CA MET A 1 1.06 4.02 21.90
C MET A 1 0.51 3.20 20.73
N LEU A 2 -0.32 3.74 19.83
CA LEU A 2 -0.81 2.97 18.65
C LEU A 2 0.30 2.48 17.71
N LEU A 3 1.25 3.37 17.36
CA LEU A 3 2.41 3.01 16.53
C LEU A 3 3.23 1.85 17.13
N GLU A 4 3.48 1.91 18.45
CA GLU A 4 4.22 0.87 19.16
C GLU A 4 3.45 -0.47 19.19
N ALA A 5 2.12 -0.41 19.31
CA ALA A 5 1.27 -1.58 19.26
C ALA A 5 1.29 -2.22 17.85
N ALA A 6 1.17 -1.42 16.78
CA ALA A 6 1.23 -1.90 15.40
C ALA A 6 2.58 -2.58 15.10
N LEU A 7 3.69 -1.90 15.43
CA LEU A 7 5.04 -2.44 15.25
C LEU A 7 5.29 -3.70 16.09
N SER A 8 4.76 -3.75 17.32
CA SER A 8 4.83 -4.95 18.16
C SER A 8 4.03 -6.11 17.61
N THR A 9 2.87 -5.86 17.00
CA THR A 9 2.07 -6.88 16.32
C THR A 9 2.82 -7.41 15.10
N ASN A 10 3.31 -6.54 14.22
CA ASN A 10 4.02 -6.92 13.00
C ASN A 10 5.34 -7.67 13.27
N SER A 11 6.08 -7.27 14.31
CA SER A 11 7.31 -7.97 14.70
C SER A 11 7.07 -9.34 15.35
N ALA A 12 5.90 -9.56 15.94
CA ALA A 12 5.59 -10.81 16.64
C ALA A 12 4.85 -11.84 15.77
N ILE A 13 3.98 -11.40 14.85
CA ILE A 13 3.02 -12.27 14.14
C ILE A 13 3.70 -13.40 13.35
N LEU A 14 4.70 -13.08 12.52
CA LEU A 14 5.41 -14.08 11.72
C LEU A 14 6.21 -15.07 12.58
N LEU A 15 6.75 -14.60 13.70
CA LEU A 15 7.50 -15.43 14.63
C LEU A 15 6.57 -16.37 15.41
N THR A 16 5.35 -15.92 15.74
CA THR A 16 4.34 -16.77 16.39
C THR A 16 3.74 -17.79 15.41
N ASP A 17 3.58 -17.43 14.14
CA ASP A 17 2.95 -18.28 13.13
C ASP A 17 3.91 -19.35 12.58
N ASN A 18 5.12 -18.94 12.23
CA ASN A 18 6.12 -19.83 11.58
C ASN A 18 7.09 -20.48 12.59
N GLY A 19 7.11 -20.01 13.84
CA GLY A 19 7.94 -20.58 14.88
C GLY A 19 7.39 -21.89 15.47
N PRO A 20 8.00 -22.43 16.54
CA PRO A 20 7.58 -23.69 17.18
C PRO A 20 6.18 -23.71 17.83
N GLN A 21 5.33 -22.69 17.60
CA GLN A 21 3.95 -22.53 18.09
C GLN A 21 3.70 -22.91 19.56
N LEU A 22 4.72 -22.79 20.42
CA LEU A 22 4.65 -23.16 21.85
C LEU A 22 3.55 -22.43 22.61
N TRP A 23 3.14 -21.27 22.10
CA TRP A 23 2.05 -20.45 22.62
C TRP A 23 0.69 -21.16 22.68
N ARG A 24 0.50 -22.24 21.90
CA ARG A 24 -0.71 -23.08 21.94
C ARG A 24 -0.84 -23.87 23.25
N TRP A 25 0.28 -24.17 23.92
CA TRP A 25 0.28 -24.91 25.19
C TRP A 25 0.57 -24.01 26.39
N VAL A 26 1.44 -23.01 26.25
CA VAL A 26 1.80 -22.09 27.34
C VAL A 26 1.90 -20.67 26.81
N GLU A 27 1.29 -19.69 27.48
CA GLU A 27 1.38 -18.27 27.07
C GLU A 27 2.83 -17.74 27.11
N THR A 28 3.52 -17.87 25.98
CA THR A 28 4.89 -17.38 25.80
C THR A 28 4.96 -15.86 25.95
N ARG A 29 6.15 -15.33 26.26
CA ARG A 29 6.37 -13.87 26.36
C ARG A 29 6.00 -13.15 25.06
N LEU A 30 6.38 -13.74 23.92
CA LEU A 30 6.10 -13.17 22.60
C LEU A 30 4.60 -13.15 22.31
N TYR A 31 3.88 -14.24 22.61
CA TYR A 31 2.43 -14.30 22.42
C TYR A 31 1.68 -13.36 23.37
N ARG A 32 2.11 -13.22 24.63
CA ARG A 32 1.55 -12.22 25.56
C ARG A 32 1.74 -10.80 25.04
N LYS A 33 2.92 -10.50 24.46
CA LYS A 33 3.18 -9.22 23.81
C LYS A 33 2.22 -9.00 22.63
N LEU A 34 2.11 -9.97 21.72
CA LEU A 34 1.20 -9.93 20.58
C LEU A 34 -0.26 -9.68 21.02
N LYS A 35 -0.77 -10.48 21.96
CA LYS A 35 -2.13 -10.36 22.50
C LYS A 35 -2.39 -8.99 23.13
N LYS A 36 -1.43 -8.47 23.91
CA LYS A 36 -1.53 -7.13 24.51
C LYS A 36 -1.61 -6.05 23.43
N SER A 37 -0.75 -6.13 22.41
CA SER A 37 -0.72 -5.17 21.31
C SER A 37 -1.98 -5.21 20.46
N GLN A 38 -2.45 -6.40 20.06
CA GLN A 38 -3.68 -6.56 19.29
C GLN A 38 -4.91 -6.08 20.06
N LYS A 39 -5.01 -6.40 21.36
CA LYS A 39 -6.11 -5.92 22.20
C LYS A 39 -6.16 -4.39 22.29
N TYR A 40 -5.00 -3.73 22.33
CA TYR A 40 -4.94 -2.27 22.34
C TYR A 40 -5.42 -1.66 21.00
N ILE A 41 -5.05 -2.27 19.87
CA ILE A 41 -5.50 -1.82 18.54
C ILE A 41 -7.01 -2.06 18.38
N GLU A 42 -7.50 -3.21 18.82
CA GLU A 42 -8.94 -3.54 18.85
C GLU A 42 -9.74 -2.51 19.66
N GLN A 43 -9.25 -2.13 20.85
CA GLN A 43 -9.90 -1.09 21.66
C GLN A 43 -10.00 0.25 20.91
N ILE A 44 -8.91 0.68 20.26
CA ILE A 44 -8.91 1.90 19.45
C ILE A 44 -9.91 1.79 18.29
N ALA A 45 -9.96 0.65 17.61
CA ALA A 45 -10.90 0.40 16.52
C ALA A 45 -12.35 0.51 17.01
N ILE A 46 -12.68 -0.13 18.12
CA ILE A 46 -14.02 -0.07 18.74
C ILE A 46 -14.39 1.36 19.12
N ASP A 47 -13.44 2.14 19.67
CA ASP A 47 -13.67 3.53 20.03
C ASP A 47 -14.00 4.39 18.79
N PHE A 48 -13.25 4.21 17.69
CA PHE A 48 -13.53 4.91 16.43
C PHE A 48 -14.87 4.51 15.83
N ILE A 49 -15.19 3.21 15.82
CA ILE A 49 -16.47 2.69 15.34
C ILE A 49 -17.63 3.28 16.16
N SER A 50 -17.50 3.31 17.49
CA SER A 50 -18.53 3.82 18.40
C SER A 50 -18.79 5.31 18.16
N LYS A 51 -17.72 6.13 18.10
CA LYS A 51 -17.82 7.55 17.78
C LYS A 51 -18.48 7.80 16.43
N ARG A 52 -18.12 7.01 15.40
CA ARG A 52 -18.72 7.15 14.07
C ARG A 52 -20.20 6.78 14.08
N LYS A 53 -20.57 5.71 14.78
CA LYS A 53 -21.97 5.26 14.92
C LYS A 53 -22.83 6.29 15.64
N GLU A 54 -22.29 6.97 16.65
CA GLU A 54 -22.98 8.07 17.33
C GLU A 54 -23.19 9.28 16.42
N SER A 55 -22.14 9.69 15.69
CA SER A 55 -22.21 10.77 14.70
C SER A 55 -23.27 10.48 13.62
N LEU A 56 -23.38 9.23 13.15
CA LEU A 56 -24.39 8.81 12.18
C LEU A 56 -25.83 8.92 12.68
N LYS A 57 -26.07 8.71 13.98
CA LYS A 57 -27.41 8.85 14.57
C LYS A 57 -27.84 10.32 14.67
N GLN A 58 -26.87 11.23 14.78
CA GLN A 58 -27.11 12.66 14.94
C GLN A 58 -27.19 13.39 13.59
N SER A 59 -26.59 12.84 12.53
CA SER A 59 -26.66 13.41 11.19
C SER A 59 -28.01 13.10 10.52
N THR A 60 -28.78 14.13 10.17
CA THR A 60 -29.90 14.02 9.23
C THR A 60 -29.34 13.75 7.84
N THR A 61 -29.30 12.48 7.41
CA THR A 61 -28.65 12.06 6.17
C THR A 61 -29.21 12.81 4.96
N THR A 62 -28.41 13.68 4.35
CA THR A 62 -28.71 14.26 3.04
C THR A 62 -28.43 13.18 1.99
N LYS A 63 -29.40 12.84 1.14
CA LYS A 63 -29.36 11.67 0.21
C LYS A 63 -28.18 11.62 -0.77
N ASN A 64 -27.34 12.65 -0.85
CA ASN A 64 -26.28 12.81 -1.85
C ASN A 64 -24.84 12.78 -1.29
N GLU A 65 -24.63 12.43 -0.01
CA GLU A 65 -23.28 12.40 0.58
C GLU A 65 -22.57 11.07 0.29
N VAL A 66 -21.29 11.14 -0.09
CA VAL A 66 -20.45 9.95 -0.32
C VAL A 66 -20.17 9.27 1.01
N LYS A 67 -20.70 8.07 1.19
CA LYS A 67 -20.44 7.25 2.38
C LYS A 67 -18.98 6.81 2.42
N SER A 68 -18.35 6.97 3.57
CA SER A 68 -17.06 6.35 3.89
C SER A 68 -17.17 4.81 3.88
N LEU A 69 -16.03 4.14 3.69
CA LEU A 69 -15.97 2.67 3.71
C LEU A 69 -16.52 2.08 5.02
N LEU A 70 -16.21 2.72 6.15
CA LEU A 70 -16.71 2.32 7.46
C LEU A 70 -18.24 2.44 7.55
N GLU A 71 -18.84 3.48 6.96
CA GLU A 71 -20.30 3.61 6.90
C GLU A 71 -20.95 2.54 6.04
N LEU A 72 -20.32 2.19 4.91
CA LEU A 72 -20.79 1.11 4.06
C LEU A 72 -20.80 -0.20 4.85
N TYR A 73 -19.72 -0.52 5.56
CA TYR A 73 -19.63 -1.69 6.42
C TYR A 73 -20.65 -1.69 7.56
N LEU A 74 -20.84 -0.56 8.24
CA LEU A 74 -21.84 -0.43 9.30
C LEU A 74 -23.29 -0.53 8.79
N SER A 75 -23.53 -0.25 7.52
CA SER A 75 -24.85 -0.34 6.89
C SER A 75 -25.15 -1.68 6.22
N SER A 76 -24.16 -2.56 6.11
CA SER A 76 -24.33 -3.88 5.52
C SER A 76 -25.09 -4.81 6.46
N THR A 77 -26.04 -5.57 5.92
CA THR A 77 -26.76 -6.62 6.64
C THR A 77 -26.02 -7.96 6.65
N GLU A 78 -24.96 -8.09 5.85
CA GLU A 78 -24.16 -9.32 5.70
C GLU A 78 -22.96 -9.37 6.65
N LEU A 79 -22.62 -8.24 7.28
CA LEU A 79 -21.46 -8.09 8.16
C LEU A 79 -21.90 -7.99 9.61
N ASP A 80 -21.26 -8.75 10.49
CA ASP A 80 -21.45 -8.59 11.91
C ASP A 80 -20.50 -7.52 12.51
N MET A 81 -20.69 -7.16 13.77
CA MET A 81 -19.82 -6.16 14.42
C MET A 81 -18.37 -6.62 14.57
N LYS A 82 -18.11 -7.93 14.60
CA LYS A 82 -16.74 -8.47 14.65
C LYS A 82 -16.07 -8.29 13.30
N ASP A 83 -16.78 -8.50 12.19
CA ASP A 83 -16.26 -8.24 10.84
C ASP A 83 -15.91 -6.77 10.68
N VAL A 84 -16.82 -5.86 11.08
CA VAL A 84 -16.56 -4.40 11.04
C VAL A 84 -15.35 -4.03 11.90
N THR A 85 -15.24 -4.62 13.09
CA THR A 85 -14.10 -4.37 13.99
C THR A 85 -12.79 -4.91 13.41
N GLY A 86 -12.81 -6.12 12.85
CA GLY A 86 -11.66 -6.75 12.20
C GLY A 86 -11.14 -5.89 11.05
N MET A 87 -12.03 -5.45 10.16
CA MET A 87 -11.65 -4.56 9.05
C MET A 87 -11.07 -3.22 9.55
N ALA A 88 -11.62 -2.64 10.61
CA ALA A 88 -11.08 -1.42 11.20
C ALA A 88 -9.67 -1.63 11.80
N VAL A 89 -9.46 -2.76 12.48
CA VAL A 89 -8.13 -3.17 12.99
C VAL A 89 -7.14 -3.35 11.85
N ASP A 90 -7.53 -4.03 10.78
CA ASP A 90 -6.69 -4.25 9.60
C ASP A 90 -6.32 -2.92 8.92
N MET A 91 -7.27 -1.99 8.77
CA MET A 91 -7.00 -0.66 8.23
C MET A 91 -6.02 0.13 9.11
N LEU A 92 -6.15 0.06 10.44
CA LEU A 92 -5.23 0.73 11.37
C LEU A 92 -3.83 0.12 11.28
N LEU A 93 -3.70 -1.21 11.29
CA LEU A 93 -2.43 -1.90 11.17
C LEU A 93 -1.73 -1.59 9.84
N ALA A 94 -2.47 -1.71 8.73
CA ALA A 94 -1.94 -1.46 7.40
C ALA A 94 -1.55 0.02 7.23
N GLY A 95 -2.36 0.96 7.71
CA GLY A 95 -2.11 2.39 7.49
C GLY A 95 -0.99 2.98 8.33
N VAL A 96 -0.78 2.49 9.56
CA VAL A 96 0.16 3.10 10.51
C VAL A 96 1.61 2.82 10.12
N ASP A 97 1.99 1.55 9.97
CA ASP A 97 3.40 1.19 9.77
C ASP A 97 3.91 1.61 8.39
N THR A 98 3.11 1.42 7.34
CA THR A 98 3.52 1.75 5.97
C THR A 98 3.67 3.26 5.76
N THR A 99 2.77 4.05 6.34
CA THR A 99 2.82 5.51 6.25
C THR A 99 3.97 6.06 7.08
N ASN A 100 4.17 5.54 8.31
CA ASN A 100 5.30 5.95 9.13
C ASN A 100 6.65 5.66 8.45
N TYR A 101 6.80 4.47 7.87
CA TYR A 101 8.00 4.10 7.11
C TYR A 101 8.24 5.04 5.93
N THR A 102 7.21 5.27 5.10
CA THR A 102 7.30 6.12 3.91
C THR A 102 7.66 7.56 4.27
N THR A 103 6.96 8.13 5.26
CA THR A 103 7.21 9.51 5.72
C THR A 103 8.61 9.65 6.32
N SER A 104 9.07 8.67 7.11
CA SER A 104 10.41 8.70 7.69
C SER A 104 11.51 8.75 6.62
N PHE A 105 11.41 7.92 5.59
CA PHE A 105 12.39 7.93 4.50
C PHE A 105 12.26 9.16 3.60
N ALA A 106 11.05 9.65 3.35
CA ALA A 106 10.87 10.90 2.62
C ALA A 106 11.55 12.08 3.34
N LEU A 107 11.36 12.20 4.65
CA LEU A 107 12.02 13.23 5.48
C LEU A 107 13.54 13.04 5.51
N TYR A 108 14.03 11.81 5.62
CA TYR A 108 15.46 11.51 5.55
C TYR A 108 16.08 11.98 4.22
N HIS A 109 15.43 11.67 3.10
CA HIS A 109 15.92 12.08 1.78
C HIS A 109 15.86 13.60 1.60
N LEU A 110 14.83 14.28 2.09
CA LEU A 110 14.78 15.74 2.08
C LEU A 110 15.92 16.35 2.91
N ALA A 111 16.15 15.84 4.13
CA ALA A 111 17.20 16.34 5.02
C ALA A 111 18.63 16.12 4.47
N THR A 112 18.82 15.10 3.64
CA THR A 112 20.12 14.76 3.04
C THR A 112 20.32 15.31 1.63
N ASN A 113 19.29 15.91 1.03
CA ASN A 113 19.33 16.52 -0.31
C ASN A 113 18.74 17.95 -0.28
N PRO A 114 19.52 18.95 0.17
CA PRO A 114 19.03 20.32 0.39
C PRO A 114 18.43 20.98 -0.86
N GLU A 115 18.96 20.70 -2.04
CA GLU A 115 18.43 21.20 -3.32
C GLU A 115 16.99 20.70 -3.56
N VAL A 116 16.75 19.40 -3.33
CA VAL A 116 15.42 18.80 -3.46
C VAL A 116 14.46 19.38 -2.41
N GLN A 117 14.93 19.59 -1.19
CA GLN A 117 14.14 20.24 -0.15
C GLN A 117 13.74 21.67 -0.54
N ASN A 118 14.68 22.44 -1.11
CA ASN A 118 14.40 23.80 -1.59
C ASN A 118 13.38 23.80 -2.74
N ASN A 119 13.53 22.91 -3.72
CA ASN A 119 12.58 22.79 -4.83
C ASN A 119 11.16 22.43 -4.34
N LEU A 120 11.04 21.55 -3.34
CA LEU A 120 9.77 21.22 -2.72
C LEU A 120 9.18 22.40 -1.92
N TYR A 121 10.03 23.16 -1.24
CA TYR A 121 9.62 24.37 -0.53
C TYR A 121 9.08 25.43 -1.51
N GLU A 122 9.76 25.66 -2.63
CA GLU A 122 9.32 26.57 -3.68
C GLU A 122 7.97 26.15 -4.29
N GLU A 123 7.79 24.84 -4.57
CA GLU A 123 6.47 24.32 -4.99
C GLU A 123 5.40 24.60 -3.93
N SER A 124 5.72 24.40 -2.65
CA SER A 124 4.79 24.63 -1.55
C SER A 124 4.39 26.11 -1.44
N CYS A 125 5.35 27.03 -1.54
CA CYS A 125 5.10 28.48 -1.53
C CYS A 125 4.28 28.94 -2.73
N ARG A 126 4.42 28.30 -3.88
CA ARG A 126 3.62 28.61 -5.07
C ARG A 126 2.18 28.12 -4.94
N LEU A 127 1.95 26.98 -4.28
CA LEU A 127 0.63 26.36 -4.16
C LEU A 127 -0.17 26.83 -2.94
N LEU A 128 0.49 27.25 -1.87
CA LEU A 128 -0.13 27.76 -0.65
C LEU A 128 -0.05 29.28 -0.64
N ILE A 129 -1.21 29.94 -0.75
CA ILE A 129 -1.32 31.41 -0.77
C ILE A 129 -0.77 32.02 0.53
N GLU A 130 -1.05 31.35 1.66
CA GLU A 130 -0.54 31.70 2.98
C GLU A 130 0.01 30.44 3.69
N PRO A 131 0.96 30.58 4.64
CA PRO A 131 1.54 29.44 5.36
C PRO A 131 0.53 28.50 6.03
N ASN A 132 -0.64 29.02 6.42
CA ASN A 132 -1.71 28.27 7.10
C ASN A 132 -2.91 27.99 6.19
N SER A 133 -2.76 28.15 4.87
CA SER A 133 -3.82 27.81 3.93
C SER A 133 -4.18 26.33 4.04
N PRO A 134 -5.48 25.98 4.02
CA PRO A 134 -5.89 24.58 4.06
C PRO A 134 -5.40 23.84 2.81
N VAL A 135 -4.84 22.65 3.01
CA VAL A 135 -4.44 21.78 1.90
C VAL A 135 -5.69 21.14 1.30
N THR A 136 -6.07 21.57 0.11
CA THR A 136 -7.24 21.05 -0.62
C THR A 136 -6.86 19.95 -1.61
N THR A 137 -7.85 19.21 -2.10
CA THR A 137 -7.65 18.22 -3.18
C THR A 137 -7.08 18.85 -4.45
N ASP A 138 -7.48 20.08 -4.76
CA ASP A 138 -7.02 20.80 -5.94
C ASP A 138 -5.54 21.18 -5.82
N ILE A 139 -5.11 21.61 -4.63
CA ILE A 139 -3.69 21.86 -4.31
C ILE A 139 -2.89 20.57 -4.46
N LEU A 140 -3.35 19.47 -3.84
CA LEU A 140 -2.70 18.17 -3.94
C LEU A 140 -2.66 17.64 -5.38
N SER A 141 -3.65 17.98 -6.21
CA SER A 141 -3.65 17.62 -7.63
C SER A 141 -2.47 18.27 -8.38
N GLN A 142 -2.13 19.51 -8.01
CA GLN A 142 -1.09 20.34 -8.62
C GLN A 142 0.32 20.15 -8.03
N ALA A 143 0.45 19.53 -6.85
CA ALA A 143 1.73 19.25 -6.18
C ALA A 143 2.52 18.13 -6.90
N GLN A 144 3.09 18.46 -8.06
CA GLN A 144 3.78 17.51 -8.94
C GLN A 144 5.14 17.07 -8.39
N TYR A 145 5.92 18.02 -7.86
CA TYR A 145 7.24 17.74 -7.31
C TYR A 145 7.15 16.98 -5.99
N MET A 146 6.19 17.31 -5.12
CA MET A 146 5.87 16.51 -3.93
C MET A 146 5.55 15.05 -4.29
N LYS A 147 4.72 14.81 -5.32
CA LYS A 147 4.45 13.44 -5.81
C LYS A 147 5.72 12.76 -6.32
N ALA A 148 6.60 13.50 -6.98
CA ALA A 148 7.88 12.99 -7.46
C ALA A 148 8.82 12.59 -6.31
N VAL A 149 8.91 13.41 -5.25
CA VAL A 149 9.68 13.13 -4.02
C VAL A 149 9.17 11.86 -3.36
N LEU A 150 7.84 11.69 -3.23
CA LEU A 150 7.25 10.49 -2.65
C LEU A 150 7.53 9.23 -3.50
N LYS A 151 7.40 9.33 -4.82
CA LYS A 151 7.71 8.23 -5.74
C LYS A 151 9.17 7.81 -5.67
N GLU A 152 10.09 8.77 -5.64
CA GLU A 152 11.52 8.49 -5.54
C GLU A 152 11.90 7.90 -4.18
N SER A 153 11.24 8.36 -3.11
CA SER A 153 11.43 7.81 -1.76
C SER A 153 11.01 6.35 -1.71
N LEU A 154 9.85 6.02 -2.28
CA LEU A 154 9.36 4.64 -2.38
C LEU A 154 10.19 3.76 -3.33
N ARG A 155 10.82 4.35 -4.35
CA ARG A 155 11.75 3.62 -5.23
C ARG A 155 13.01 3.19 -4.48
N LEU A 156 13.63 4.09 -3.74
CA LEU A 156 14.83 3.78 -2.97
C LEU A 156 14.52 2.96 -1.71
N ASN A 157 13.40 3.26 -1.05
CA ASN A 157 12.99 2.66 0.21
C ASN A 157 11.55 2.14 0.08
N PRO A 158 11.34 1.02 -0.64
CA PRO A 158 10.02 0.44 -0.76
C PRO A 158 9.57 -0.15 0.59
N ILE A 159 8.29 -0.03 0.90
CA ILE A 159 7.67 -0.59 2.13
C ILE A 159 7.89 -2.10 2.22
N SER A 160 7.87 -2.79 1.08
CA SER A 160 8.18 -4.21 0.98
C SER A 160 9.30 -4.46 0.00
N VAL A 161 10.24 -5.34 0.39
CA VAL A 161 11.33 -5.79 -0.48
C VAL A 161 10.82 -6.47 -1.76
N GLY A 162 9.60 -7.01 -1.68
CA GLY A 162 8.98 -7.80 -2.73
C GLY A 162 7.54 -8.21 -2.45
N ILE A 163 6.89 -8.82 -3.44
CA ILE A 163 5.55 -9.39 -3.26
C ILE A 163 5.65 -10.89 -3.46
N GLY A 164 5.33 -11.64 -2.39
CA GLY A 164 5.31 -13.10 -2.39
C GLY A 164 3.97 -13.68 -2.86
N ARG A 165 4.02 -14.75 -3.64
CA ARG A 165 2.86 -15.58 -4.04
C ARG A 165 3.23 -17.05 -3.95
N ILE A 166 2.29 -17.89 -3.51
CA ILE A 166 2.41 -19.35 -3.61
C ILE A 166 1.72 -19.74 -4.91
N LEU A 167 2.42 -20.45 -5.80
CA LEU A 167 1.84 -20.89 -7.06
C LEU A 167 0.73 -21.92 -6.84
N ALA A 168 -0.46 -21.63 -7.34
CA ALA A 168 -1.61 -22.53 -7.27
C ALA A 168 -1.50 -23.71 -8.25
N GLN A 169 -0.69 -23.56 -9.30
CA GLN A 169 -0.43 -24.54 -10.36
C GLN A 169 1.01 -24.40 -10.85
N ASP A 170 1.51 -25.41 -11.57
CA ASP A 170 2.79 -25.33 -12.25
C ASP A 170 2.84 -24.15 -13.22
N ALA A 171 4.00 -23.49 -13.30
CA ALA A 171 4.24 -22.36 -14.19
C ALA A 171 5.57 -22.51 -14.93
N VAL A 172 5.72 -21.83 -16.07
CA VAL A 172 7.01 -21.69 -16.75
C VAL A 172 7.43 -20.23 -16.66
N LEU A 173 8.52 -19.95 -15.93
CA LEU A 173 9.06 -18.60 -15.76
C LEU A 173 10.41 -18.52 -16.47
N SER A 174 10.53 -17.66 -17.49
CA SER A 174 11.76 -17.50 -18.29
C SER A 174 12.32 -18.82 -18.85
N GLY A 175 11.43 -19.75 -19.23
CA GLY A 175 11.80 -21.08 -19.74
C GLY A 175 12.02 -22.16 -18.68
N TYR A 176 11.99 -21.81 -17.39
CA TYR A 176 12.14 -22.76 -16.28
C TYR A 176 10.78 -23.25 -15.79
N HIS A 177 10.62 -24.56 -15.66
CA HIS A 177 9.45 -25.15 -14.99
C HIS A 177 9.53 -24.89 -13.47
N VAL A 178 8.48 -24.30 -12.92
CA VAL A 178 8.33 -23.96 -11.52
C VAL A 178 7.09 -24.70 -10.98
N PRO A 179 7.27 -25.70 -10.10
CA PRO A 179 6.16 -26.50 -9.60
C PRO A 179 5.15 -25.70 -8.77
N ARG A 180 3.89 -26.16 -8.77
CA ARG A 180 2.86 -25.77 -7.81
C ARG A 180 3.39 -25.81 -6.37
N GLY A 181 2.94 -24.87 -5.54
CA GLY A 181 3.34 -24.77 -4.13
C GLY A 181 4.66 -24.02 -3.92
N THR A 182 5.37 -23.67 -5.00
CA THR A 182 6.57 -22.83 -4.91
C THR A 182 6.21 -21.40 -4.50
N VAL A 183 6.95 -20.85 -3.54
CA VAL A 183 6.90 -19.43 -3.17
C VAL A 183 7.71 -18.63 -4.18
N VAL A 184 7.06 -17.77 -4.95
CA VAL A 184 7.69 -16.84 -5.89
C VAL A 184 7.59 -15.43 -5.32
N VAL A 185 8.71 -14.70 -5.29
CA VAL A 185 8.79 -13.34 -4.73
C VAL A 185 9.31 -12.39 -5.79
N THR A 186 8.55 -11.34 -6.12
CA THR A 186 9.05 -10.25 -6.97
C THR A 186 10.10 -9.46 -6.18
N GLN A 187 11.21 -9.07 -6.81
CA GLN A 187 12.29 -8.37 -6.11
C GLN A 187 12.23 -6.86 -6.38
N ASN A 188 11.24 -6.19 -5.81
CA ASN A 188 10.98 -4.76 -6.06
C ASN A 188 12.17 -3.88 -5.65
N GLN A 189 12.77 -4.14 -4.49
CA GLN A 189 13.92 -3.37 -4.01
C GLN A 189 15.14 -3.50 -4.95
N VAL A 190 15.33 -4.68 -5.54
CA VAL A 190 16.40 -4.93 -6.51
C VAL A 190 16.09 -4.22 -7.82
N SER A 191 14.91 -4.47 -8.40
CA SER A 191 14.53 -3.92 -9.70
C SER A 191 14.54 -2.39 -9.71
N CYS A 192 14.11 -1.76 -8.61
CA CYS A 192 14.15 -0.32 -8.42
C CYS A 192 15.57 0.28 -8.39
N ARG A 193 16.63 -0.54 -8.27
CA ARG A 193 18.04 -0.11 -8.20
C ARG A 193 18.91 -0.65 -9.34
N LEU A 194 18.33 -1.32 -10.33
CA LEU A 194 19.07 -1.79 -11.50
C LEU A 194 19.39 -0.63 -12.44
N ALA A 195 20.68 -0.51 -12.81
CA ALA A 195 21.15 0.51 -13.75
C ALA A 195 20.53 0.37 -15.16
N GLU A 196 20.06 -0.83 -15.51
CA GLU A 196 19.31 -1.11 -16.74
C GLU A 196 18.02 -0.27 -16.82
N TYR A 197 17.36 -0.04 -15.67
CA TYR A 197 16.08 0.66 -15.61
C TYR A 197 16.23 2.11 -15.14
N PHE A 198 17.24 2.39 -14.31
CA PHE A 198 17.46 3.70 -13.70
C PHE A 198 18.92 4.15 -13.86
N ASN A 199 19.16 5.21 -14.63
CA ASN A 199 20.46 5.89 -14.66
C ASN A 199 20.83 6.30 -13.23
N ASP A 200 22.08 6.24 -12.77
CA ASP A 200 22.45 6.59 -11.37
C ASP A 200 21.47 6.05 -10.29
N PRO A 201 21.21 4.73 -10.24
CA PRO A 201 20.06 4.15 -9.54
C PRO A 201 20.06 4.39 -8.02
N ASN A 202 21.21 4.71 -7.42
CA ASN A 202 21.33 4.93 -5.98
C ASN A 202 21.20 6.40 -5.57
N LYS A 203 21.15 7.34 -6.53
CA LYS A 203 20.93 8.77 -6.22
C LYS A 203 19.44 9.05 -6.04
N PHE A 204 19.12 9.94 -5.11
CA PHE A 204 17.76 10.45 -4.90
C PHE A 204 17.50 11.60 -5.88
N GLN A 205 16.75 11.32 -6.95
CA GLN A 205 16.48 12.31 -8.00
C GLN A 205 14.99 12.29 -8.37
N PRO A 206 14.13 13.05 -7.66
CA PRO A 206 12.70 13.16 -7.96
C PRO A 206 12.40 13.55 -9.41
N GLU A 207 13.30 14.26 -10.06
CA GLU A 207 13.18 14.74 -11.43
C GLU A 207 12.91 13.60 -12.44
N ARG A 208 13.24 12.34 -12.10
CA ARG A 208 12.90 11.14 -12.87
C ARG A 208 11.40 10.94 -13.09
N TRP A 209 10.57 11.54 -12.24
CA TRP A 209 9.12 11.39 -12.26
C TRP A 209 8.41 12.61 -12.87
N ILE A 210 9.16 13.60 -13.34
CA ILE A 210 8.66 14.82 -13.98
C ILE A 210 8.74 14.68 -15.50
N LYS A 211 7.58 14.67 -16.18
CA LYS A 211 7.46 14.36 -17.63
C LYS A 211 8.33 15.22 -18.53
N THR A 212 8.54 16.49 -18.17
CA THR A 212 9.31 17.46 -18.96
C THR A 212 10.82 17.40 -18.70
N HIS A 213 11.27 16.60 -17.73
CA HIS A 213 12.68 16.56 -17.35
C HIS A 213 13.47 15.54 -18.19
N PRO A 214 14.74 15.80 -18.56
CA PRO A 214 15.55 14.85 -19.34
C PRO A 214 15.74 13.48 -18.68
N LEU A 215 15.65 13.42 -17.36
CA LEU A 215 15.75 12.17 -16.58
C LEU A 215 14.44 11.38 -16.53
N TYR A 216 13.36 11.87 -17.14
CA TYR A 216 12.05 11.24 -17.07
C TYR A 216 12.12 9.78 -17.54
N LYS A 217 11.65 8.85 -16.70
CA LYS A 217 11.59 7.42 -17.00
C LYS A 217 10.20 6.89 -16.74
N GLN A 218 9.58 6.36 -17.79
CA GLN A 218 8.41 5.51 -17.68
C GLN A 218 8.90 4.05 -17.58
N ILE A 219 9.14 3.57 -16.35
CA ILE A 219 9.70 2.23 -16.10
C ILE A 219 8.72 1.13 -16.50
N ILE A 220 7.42 1.42 -16.49
CA ILE A 220 6.40 0.50 -16.94
C ILE A 220 6.01 0.88 -18.37
N ARG A 221 6.63 0.22 -19.36
CA ARG A 221 6.25 0.37 -20.77
C ARG A 221 4.98 -0.42 -21.09
N HIS A 222 4.88 -1.63 -20.56
CA HIS A 222 3.70 -2.50 -20.61
C HIS A 222 3.74 -3.40 -19.38
N TYR A 223 2.64 -3.50 -18.64
CA TYR A 223 2.49 -4.52 -17.60
C TYR A 223 1.11 -5.14 -17.72
N GLU A 224 1.06 -6.46 -17.57
CA GLU A 224 -0.17 -7.24 -17.56
C GLU A 224 -0.28 -7.93 -16.20
N VAL A 225 -1.39 -7.71 -15.51
CA VAL A 225 -1.76 -8.48 -14.33
C VAL A 225 -2.86 -9.43 -14.77
N GLY A 226 -2.46 -10.65 -15.16
CA GLY A 226 -3.39 -11.72 -15.50
C GLY A 226 -4.01 -12.30 -14.22
N TRP A 227 -5.33 -12.33 -14.17
CA TRP A 227 -6.08 -12.99 -13.11
C TRP A 227 -6.48 -14.41 -13.56
N ALA A 228 -6.27 -15.40 -12.69
CA ALA A 228 -6.35 -16.82 -13.04
C ALA A 228 -7.73 -17.48 -12.77
N GLY A 229 -8.83 -16.73 -12.69
CA GLY A 229 -10.19 -17.30 -12.69
C GLY A 229 -10.89 -17.49 -11.34
N GLY A 230 -11.29 -16.40 -10.68
CA GLY A 230 -12.22 -16.37 -9.54
C GLY A 230 -13.49 -15.53 -9.81
N VAL A 231 -14.08 -14.87 -8.82
CA VAL A 231 -14.91 -13.65 -9.02
C VAL A 231 -14.27 -12.58 -8.14
N LEU A 232 -13.91 -11.43 -8.69
CA LEU A 232 -13.35 -10.33 -7.90
C LEU A 232 -14.49 -9.38 -7.48
N ASP A 233 -14.68 -9.22 -6.17
CA ASP A 233 -15.61 -8.25 -5.56
C ASP A 233 -15.05 -6.80 -5.55
N CYS A 234 -13.81 -6.61 -6.03
CA CYS A 234 -13.17 -5.30 -6.07
C CYS A 234 -12.88 -4.84 -7.50
N LYS A 235 -13.63 -3.83 -7.97
CA LYS A 235 -13.24 -2.99 -9.12
C LYS A 235 -12.05 -2.13 -8.71
N SER A 236 -10.84 -2.50 -9.14
CA SER A 236 -9.69 -1.59 -9.11
C SER A 236 -9.84 -0.58 -10.25
N LEU A 237 -10.06 0.69 -9.93
CA LEU A 237 -9.97 1.76 -10.93
C LEU A 237 -8.50 1.86 -11.38
N LEU A 238 -8.27 1.70 -12.69
CA LEU A 238 -6.94 1.84 -13.26
C LEU A 238 -6.43 3.26 -13.02
N ILE A 239 -5.27 3.39 -12.37
CA ILE A 239 -4.57 4.67 -12.19
C ILE A 239 -4.16 5.28 -13.56
N ASN A 240 -4.11 4.49 -14.64
CA ASN A 240 -3.85 4.96 -16.01
C ASN A 240 -4.83 4.32 -17.01
N LYS A 241 -5.50 5.15 -17.82
CA LYS A 241 -6.35 4.72 -18.95
C LYS A 241 -5.45 4.35 -20.16
N PRO A 242 -5.61 3.18 -20.79
CA PRO A 242 -4.80 2.80 -21.96
C PRO A 242 -5.18 3.58 -23.23
N ASP A 243 -4.18 3.77 -24.10
CA ASP A 243 -4.25 4.62 -25.30
C ASP A 243 -4.89 3.96 -26.55
N GLY A 244 -5.43 2.73 -26.44
CA GLY A 244 -5.97 2.02 -27.60
C GLY A 244 -6.90 0.84 -27.27
N PRO A 245 -7.64 0.33 -28.28
CA PRO A 245 -8.57 -0.78 -28.11
C PRO A 245 -7.84 -2.11 -27.85
N LEU A 246 -8.44 -2.91 -26.96
CA LEU A 246 -7.97 -4.21 -26.50
C LEU A 246 -8.24 -5.29 -27.55
N CYS A 247 -7.25 -6.13 -27.86
CA CYS A 247 -7.44 -7.32 -28.69
C CYS A 247 -6.81 -8.54 -27.98
N PHE A 248 -7.61 -9.60 -27.79
CA PHE A 248 -7.14 -10.86 -27.23
C PHE A 248 -7.38 -11.99 -28.23
N THR A 249 -6.37 -12.82 -28.45
CA THR A 249 -6.51 -14.10 -29.15
C THR A 249 -6.09 -15.21 -28.18
N PHE A 250 -7.07 -15.91 -27.64
CA PHE A 250 -6.85 -17.09 -26.81
C PHE A 250 -6.68 -18.30 -27.72
N LYS A 251 -5.55 -19.00 -27.64
CA LYS A 251 -5.40 -20.32 -28.24
C LYS A 251 -5.77 -21.38 -27.22
N GLU A 252 -6.91 -22.03 -27.46
CA GLU A 252 -7.33 -23.21 -26.72
C GLU A 252 -6.33 -24.37 -26.96
N ARG A 253 -6.01 -25.13 -25.91
CA ARG A 253 -5.17 -26.32 -26.03
C ARG A 253 -5.93 -27.38 -26.82
N SER A 254 -5.56 -27.64 -28.07
CA SER A 254 -5.96 -28.86 -28.77
C SER A 254 -5.43 -30.05 -27.96
N LYS A 255 -6.35 -30.83 -27.38
CA LYS A 255 -6.03 -32.17 -26.90
C LYS A 255 -5.59 -32.98 -28.11
N VAL A 256 -4.31 -33.29 -28.19
CA VAL A 256 -3.81 -34.30 -29.13
C VAL A 256 -3.06 -35.32 -28.29
N HIS A 257 -3.40 -36.58 -28.60
CA HIS A 257 -3.14 -37.83 -27.89
C HIS A 257 -1.69 -38.11 -27.55
#